data_AF-A0A965ES78-F1
#
_entry.id   AF-A0A965ES78-F1
#
_cell.length_a   1.000
_cell.length_b   1.000
_cell.length_c   1.000
_cell.angle_alpha   90.00
_cell.angle_beta   90.00
_cell.angle_gamma   90.00
#
_symmetry.space_group_name_H-M   'P 1'
#
loop_
_entity.id
_entity.type
_entity.pdbx_description
1 polymer ?
#
loop_
_entity_poly.entity_id
_entity_poly.type
_entity_poly.pdbx_seq_one_letter_code
_entity_poly.pdbx_strand_id
1 'polypeptide(L)' 'AEDMEGFAVALACRLAGVPCQIIRGISNRAGDRDKAHWQIEPALRAVAKQAKAVLENVD' A
#
# COMPACT_ATOMS: atom_id res chain seq x y z
N ALA A 1 11.13 0.51 -0.89
CA ALA A 1 9.96 -0.40 -0.91
C ALA A 1 9.32 -0.30 -2.28
N GLU A 2 9.14 -1.42 -2.96
CA GLU A 2 8.65 -1.54 -4.35
C GLU A 2 7.18 -1.99 -4.38
N ASP A 3 6.47 -1.58 -5.42
CA ASP A 3 5.12 -2.05 -5.78
C ASP A 3 4.90 -1.80 -7.30
N MET A 4 3.80 -2.30 -7.86
CA MET A 4 3.53 -2.22 -9.30
C MET A 4 2.38 -1.26 -9.66
N GLU A 5 1.46 -0.97 -8.73
CA GLU A 5 0.19 -0.30 -8.99
C GLU A 5 0.16 1.17 -8.53
N GLY A 6 0.96 1.54 -7.53
CA GLY A 6 0.88 2.80 -6.81
C GLY A 6 1.09 4.03 -7.68
N PHE A 7 2.01 3.96 -8.65
CA PHE A 7 2.20 5.05 -9.61
C PHE A 7 0.97 5.27 -10.49
N ALA A 8 0.40 4.20 -11.05
CA ALA A 8 -0.76 4.29 -11.93
C ALA A 8 -1.98 4.85 -11.19
N VAL A 9 -2.21 4.43 -9.94
CA VAL A 9 -3.27 4.97 -9.08
C VAL A 9 -3.05 6.45 -8.80
N ALA A 10 -1.85 6.85 -8.38
CA ALA A 10 -1.54 8.25 -8.08
C ALA A 10 -1.68 9.15 -9.33
N LEU A 11 -1.26 8.65 -10.50
CA LEU A 11 -1.42 9.36 -11.77
C LEU A 11 -2.89 9.53 -12.13
N ALA A 12 -3.71 8.48 -11.99
CA ALA A 12 -5.15 8.56 -12.24
C ALA A 12 -5.83 9.59 -11.33
N CYS A 13 -5.53 9.58 -10.03
CA CYS A 13 -6.05 10.56 -9.08
C CYS A 13 -5.63 11.99 -9.45
N ARG A 14 -4.36 12.19 -9.83
CA ARG A 14 -3.86 13.49 -10.30
C ARG A 14 -4.61 13.98 -11.53
N LEU A 15 -4.85 13.12 -12.52
CA LEU A 15 -5.59 13.47 -13.73
C LEU A 15 -7.06 13.80 -13.44
N ALA A 16 -7.67 13.11 -12.46
CA ALA A 16 -9.04 13.33 -12.03
C ALA A 16 -9.21 14.50 -11.03
N GLY A 17 -8.12 15.11 -10.55
CA GLY A 17 -8.16 16.19 -9.56
C GLY A 17 -8.63 15.76 -8.17
N VAL A 18 -8.50 14.48 -7.81
CA VAL A 18 -8.91 13.95 -6.51
C VAL A 18 -7.70 13.71 -5.59
N PRO A 19 -7.80 13.97 -4.27
CA PRO A 19 -6.74 13.65 -3.32
C PRO A 19 -6.38 12.16 -3.34
N CYS A 20 -5.09 11.85 -3.14
CA CYS A 20 -4.60 10.48 -3.13
C CYS A 20 -3.65 10.26 -1.96
N GLN A 21 -3.89 9.20 -1.19
CA GLN A 21 -2.99 8.70 -0.18
C GLN A 21 -2.81 7.19 -0.38
N ILE A 22 -1.56 6.72 -0.43
CA ILE A 22 -1.22 5.31 -0.61
C ILE A 22 -0.57 4.79 0.67
N ILE A 23 -1.14 3.71 1.20
CA ILE A 23 -0.61 3.00 2.38
C ILE A 23 -0.26 1.59 1.92
N ARG A 24 0.93 1.10 2.27
CA ARG A 24 1.40 -0.24 1.89
C ARG A 24 1.89 -1.01 3.11
N GLY A 25 1.50 -2.28 3.19
CA GLY A 25 2.16 -3.24 4.05
C GLY A 25 3.42 -3.78 3.37
N ILE A 26 4.51 -3.91 4.11
CA ILE A 26 5.76 -4.47 3.57
C ILE A 26 5.72 -5.99 3.72
N SER A 27 5.57 -6.72 2.61
CA SER A 27 5.55 -8.18 2.59
C SER A 27 6.93 -8.82 2.63
N ASN A 28 7.94 -8.15 2.09
CA ASN A 28 9.29 -8.67 1.94
C ASN A 28 10.29 -7.53 1.70
N ARG A 29 11.58 -7.87 1.77
CA ARG A 29 12.65 -7.00 1.30
C ARG A 29 12.69 -7.02 -0.22
N ALA A 30 12.79 -5.84 -0.83
CA ALA A 30 12.93 -5.72 -2.28
C ALA A 30 14.11 -6.54 -2.81
N GLY A 31 13.90 -7.23 -3.93
CA GLY A 31 14.88 -8.14 -4.53
C GLY A 31 14.91 -9.56 -3.94
N ASP A 32 14.17 -9.85 -2.86
CA ASP A 32 13.96 -11.23 -2.40
C ASP A 32 13.01 -11.97 -3.35
N ARG A 33 13.56 -12.93 -4.09
CA ARG A 33 12.82 -13.73 -5.08
C ARG A 33 12.22 -15.00 -4.52
N ASP A 34 12.61 -15.40 -3.30
CA ASP A 34 12.01 -16.56 -2.66
C ASP A 34 10.68 -16.16 -2.00
N LYS A 35 9.59 -16.58 -2.63
CA LYS A 35 8.23 -16.27 -2.17
C LYS A 35 7.91 -16.91 -0.82
N ALA A 36 8.65 -17.94 -0.39
CA ALA A 36 8.44 -18.55 0.92
C ALA A 36 8.79 -17.58 2.07
N HIS A 37 9.67 -16.60 1.83
CA HIS A 37 9.99 -15.56 2.82
C HIS A 37 8.99 -14.40 2.85
N TRP A 38 8.02 -14.38 1.92
CA TRP A 38 7.07 -13.28 1.83
C TRP A 38 5.99 -13.42 2.90
N GLN A 39 5.83 -12.36 3.69
CA GLN A 39 4.83 -12.27 4.75
C GLN A 39 3.61 -11.48 4.28
N ILE A 40 2.91 -12.03 3.29
CA ILE A 40 1.78 -11.35 2.63
C ILE A 40 0.63 -11.10 3.62
N GLU A 41 0.15 -12.12 4.31
CA GLU A 41 -0.98 -11.95 5.23
C GLU A 41 -0.68 -10.97 6.39
N PRO A 42 0.47 -11.04 7.10
CA PRO A 42 0.81 -10.02 8.08
C PRO A 42 0.85 -8.60 7.50
N ALA A 43 1.41 -8.42 6.30
CA ALA A 43 1.47 -7.12 5.62
C ALA A 43 0.06 -6.60 5.30
N LEU A 44 -0.84 -7.46 4.82
CA LEU A 44 -2.25 -7.13 4.56
C LEU A 44 -3.01 -6.75 5.84
N ARG A 45 -2.81 -7.48 6.94
CA ARG A 45 -3.42 -7.14 8.23
C ARG A 45 -2.92 -5.79 8.76
N ALA A 46 -1.63 -5.52 8.63
CA ALA A 46 -1.02 -4.26 9.05
C ALA A 46 -1.56 -3.07 8.24
N VAL A 47 -1.63 -3.18 6.92
CA VAL A 47 -2.17 -2.10 6.08
C VAL A 47 -3.66 -1.88 6.33
N ALA A 48 -4.46 -2.94 6.54
CA ALA A 48 -5.88 -2.80 6.86
C ALA A 48 -6.10 -2.04 8.18
N LYS A 49 -5.31 -2.35 9.22
CA LYS A 49 -5.35 -1.61 10.50
C LYS A 49 -5.00 -0.13 10.30
N GLN A 50 -3.95 0.16 9.54
CA GLN A 50 -3.51 1.54 9.31
C GLN A 50 -4.49 2.32 8.43
N ALA A 51 -5.04 1.69 7.40
CA ALA A 51 -6.05 2.30 6.53
C ALA A 51 -7.32 2.66 7.31
N LYS A 52 -7.77 1.76 8.21
CA LYS A 52 -8.88 2.06 9.11
C LYS A 52 -8.59 3.29 9.98
N ALA A 53 -7.41 3.36 10.60
CA ALA A 53 -7.02 4.50 11.41
C ALA A 53 -6.96 5.81 10.59
N VAL A 54 -6.51 5.77 9.34
CA VAL A 54 -6.53 6.95 8.47
C VAL A 54 -7.96 7.39 8.17
N LEU A 55 -8.85 6.47 7.81
CA LEU A 55 -10.25 6.76 7.50
C LEU A 55 -11.02 7.33 8.71
N GLU A 56 -10.72 6.89 9.92
CA GLU A 56 -11.34 7.38 11.15
C GLU A 56 -10.86 8.80 11.54
N ASN A 57 -9.76 9.28 10.95
CA ASN A 57 -9.18 10.61 11.20
C ASN A 57 -9.29 11.55 9.99
N VAL A 58 -10.18 11.25 9.04
CA VAL A 58 -10.51 12.17 7.95
C VAL A 58 -11.64 13.08 8.46
N ASP A 59 -11.33 14.36 8.66
CA ASP A 59 -12.32 15.42 8.91
C ASP A 59 -13.22 15.66 7.67
#